data_AF-A0A368F1J0-F1
#
_entry.id   AF-A0A368F1J0-F1
#
_cell.length_a   1.000
_cell.length_b   1.000
_cell.length_c   1.000
_cell.angle_alpha   90.00
_cell.angle_beta   90.00
_cell.angle_gamma   90.00
#
_symmetry.space_group_name_H-M   'P 1'
#
loop_
_entity.id
_entity.type
_entity.pdbx_description
1 polymer ?
#
loop_
_entity_poly.entity_id
_entity_poly.type
_entity_poly.pdbx_seq_one_letter_code
_entity_poly.pdbx_strand_id
1 'polypeptide(L)'
;MIADAPIGTRVGRIQLVPGFSYKVSGVNQYFDFDTATGWITVRSTVDRERCNGSVDLLLVATPPSIIHVVVIVLDVNDHSPEFPVPFQNVSLVESSAIGTRIPLLPATDPDAGLNGTVVEYGIENSVDEFDLIYENPGLLYLEVRQPLDRESKQLVVMNISAKDGGIPARLVHVRTCSKQS
;
A
#
# COMPACT_ATOMS: atom_id res chain seq x y z
N MET A 1 -4.79 6.37 16.26
CA MET A 1 -3.43 6.94 16.25
C MET A 1 -2.84 6.80 14.86
N ILE A 2 -1.78 7.53 14.51
CA ILE A 2 -1.03 7.32 13.26
C ILE A 2 0.00 6.20 13.49
N ALA A 3 0.25 5.37 12.47
CA ALA A 3 1.31 4.35 12.47
C ALA A 3 2.69 4.99 12.70
N ASP A 4 3.64 4.19 13.18
CA ASP A 4 5.02 4.63 13.50
C ASP A 4 5.14 5.82 14.45
N ALA A 5 4.08 6.11 15.20
CA ALA A 5 4.12 7.14 16.22
C ALA A 5 5.24 6.84 17.24
N PRO A 6 6.01 7.86 17.68
CA PRO A 6 7.09 7.67 18.63
C PRO A 6 6.62 7.01 19.95
N ILE A 7 7.52 6.24 20.57
CA ILE A 7 7.29 5.68 21.91
C ILE A 7 6.96 6.82 22.90
N GLY A 8 5.97 6.59 23.75
CA GLY A 8 5.42 7.57 24.69
C GLY A 8 4.31 8.44 24.13
N THR A 9 4.01 8.36 22.82
CA THR A 9 2.88 9.09 22.23
C THR A 9 1.57 8.71 22.92
N ARG A 10 0.78 9.71 23.32
CA ARG A 10 -0.54 9.50 23.95
C ARG A 10 -1.57 9.15 22.88
N VAL A 11 -2.19 7.98 23.02
CA VAL A 11 -3.17 7.44 22.07
C VAL A 11 -4.59 7.81 22.47
N GLY A 12 -4.88 7.75 23.77
CA GLY A 12 -6.20 7.99 24.32
C GLY A 12 -6.18 7.89 25.83
N ARG A 13 -7.31 8.19 26.48
CA ARG A 13 -7.42 8.18 27.93
C ARG A 13 -8.72 7.51 28.35
N ILE A 14 -8.63 6.70 29.38
CA ILE A 14 -9.77 6.11 30.07
C ILE A 14 -10.02 6.91 31.34
N GLN A 15 -11.27 7.29 31.56
CA GLN A 15 -11.66 7.95 32.79
C GLN A 15 -11.64 6.93 33.94
N LEU A 16 -10.73 7.14 34.89
CA LEU A 16 -10.63 6.28 36.07
C LEU A 16 -11.79 6.55 37.03
N VAL A 17 -12.32 5.49 37.61
CA VAL A 17 -13.37 5.52 38.63
C VAL A 17 -12.72 5.38 40.01
N PRO A 18 -13.00 6.28 40.97
CA PRO A 18 -12.49 6.15 42.33
C PRO A 18 -12.87 4.79 42.96
N GLY A 19 -11.90 4.16 43.64
CA GLY A 19 -12.09 2.84 44.25
C GLY A 19 -11.96 1.66 43.28
N PHE A 20 -11.77 1.90 41.99
CA PHE A 20 -11.47 0.84 41.02
C PHE A 20 -9.96 0.67 40.84
N SER A 21 -9.50 -0.57 40.72
CA SER A 21 -8.13 -0.89 40.29
C SER A 21 -8.15 -1.46 38.87
N TYR A 22 -7.20 -1.05 38.04
CA TYR A 22 -7.14 -1.41 36.62
C TYR A 22 -5.86 -2.17 36.30
N LYS A 23 -5.96 -3.14 35.40
CA LYS A 23 -4.81 -3.91 34.90
C LYS A 23 -4.99 -4.25 33.43
N VAL A 24 -3.91 -4.17 32.65
CA VAL A 24 -3.88 -4.70 31.29
C VAL A 24 -3.93 -6.23 31.35
N SER A 25 -4.84 -6.82 30.58
CA SER A 25 -5.01 -8.26 30.47
C SER A 25 -4.44 -8.77 29.14
N GLY A 26 -3.90 -9.98 29.16
CA GLY A 26 -3.33 -10.63 27.98
C GLY A 26 -1.96 -10.08 27.57
N VAL A 27 -1.53 -10.47 26.36
CA VAL A 27 -0.28 -10.00 25.76
C VAL A 27 -0.57 -8.70 25.01
N ASN A 28 0.08 -7.62 25.44
CA ASN A 28 0.05 -6.34 24.74
C ASN A 28 1.48 -5.82 24.59
N GLN A 29 1.98 -5.85 23.35
CA GLN A 29 3.33 -5.40 23.01
C GLN A 29 3.38 -3.93 22.59
N TYR A 30 2.26 -3.37 22.12
CA TYR A 30 2.21 -2.08 21.45
C TYR A 30 1.91 -0.90 22.38
N PHE A 31 1.14 -1.13 23.46
CA PHE A 31 0.67 -0.04 24.32
C PHE A 31 0.99 -0.23 25.79
N ASP A 32 1.15 0.89 26.47
CA ASP A 32 1.18 1.00 27.92
C ASP A 32 -0.07 1.70 28.43
N PHE A 33 -0.51 1.31 29.62
CA PHE A 33 -1.63 1.95 30.32
C PHE A 33 -1.16 2.43 31.69
N ASP A 34 -1.20 3.74 31.89
CA ASP A 34 -0.91 4.37 33.18
C ASP A 34 -2.14 4.28 34.08
N THR A 35 -2.06 3.46 35.13
CA THR A 35 -3.15 3.22 36.07
C THR A 35 -3.40 4.39 37.03
N ALA A 36 -2.48 5.35 37.13
CA ALA A 36 -2.66 6.56 37.95
C ALA A 36 -3.37 7.67 37.17
N THR A 37 -3.09 7.81 35.87
CA THR A 37 -3.62 8.91 35.06
C THR A 37 -4.72 8.48 34.08
N GLY A 38 -4.79 7.20 33.75
CA GLY A 38 -5.70 6.60 32.76
C GLY A 38 -5.22 6.75 31.32
N TRP A 39 -4.00 7.23 31.08
CA TRP A 39 -3.46 7.41 29.73
C TRP A 39 -3.01 6.08 29.11
N ILE A 40 -3.34 5.90 27.83
CA ILE A 40 -2.78 4.88 26.96
C ILE A 40 -1.66 5.53 26.15
N THR A 41 -0.48 4.93 26.16
CA THR A 41 0.71 5.42 25.45
C THR A 41 1.33 4.35 24.58
N VAL A 42 2.02 4.75 23.52
CA VAL A 42 2.77 3.85 22.65
C VAL A 42 3.98 3.30 23.41
N ARG A 43 4.11 1.98 23.48
CA ARG A 43 5.23 1.26 24.10
C ARG A 43 6.29 0.85 23.09
N SER A 44 5.87 0.41 21.91
CA SER A 44 6.73 0.00 20.80
C SER A 44 6.21 0.58 19.49
N THR A 45 7.02 0.54 18.44
CA THR A 45 6.55 0.91 17.09
C THR A 45 5.31 0.09 16.72
N VAL A 46 4.32 0.76 16.14
CA VAL A 46 3.06 0.18 15.69
C VAL A 46 2.99 0.39 14.18
N ASP A 47 3.37 -0.66 13.47
CA ASP A 47 3.32 -0.76 12.01
C ASP A 47 1.92 -1.26 11.61
N ARG A 48 1.23 -0.53 10.74
CA ARG A 48 -0.18 -0.80 10.40
C ARG A 48 -0.31 -2.12 9.64
N GLU A 49 0.67 -2.41 8.80
CA GLU A 49 0.73 -3.57 7.91
C GLU A 49 0.90 -4.87 8.72
N ARG A 50 1.49 -4.77 9.92
CA ARG A 50 1.62 -5.89 10.87
C ARG A 50 0.43 -6.09 11.79
N CYS A 51 -0.33 -5.03 12.08
CA CYS A 51 -1.49 -5.09 12.97
C CYS A 51 -2.83 -5.13 12.23
N ASN A 52 -2.82 -5.17 10.89
CA ASN A 52 -4.02 -5.14 10.05
C ASN A 52 -4.95 -3.95 10.37
N GLY A 53 -4.38 -2.80 10.74
CA GLY A 53 -5.13 -1.54 10.96
C GLY A 53 -5.77 -1.36 12.34
N SER A 54 -5.78 -2.37 13.22
CA SER A 54 -6.26 -2.18 14.60
C SER A 54 -5.56 -3.08 15.61
N VAL A 55 -5.57 -2.65 16.87
CA VAL A 55 -5.04 -3.42 17.99
C VAL A 55 -6.03 -3.41 19.14
N ASP A 56 -6.33 -4.60 19.65
CA ASP A 56 -7.17 -4.76 20.83
C ASP A 56 -6.36 -4.63 22.12
N LEU A 57 -6.86 -3.78 23.03
CA LEU A 57 -6.35 -3.63 24.38
C LEU A 57 -7.47 -3.97 25.38
N LEU A 58 -7.27 -5.04 26.13
CA LEU A 58 -8.20 -5.49 27.15
C LEU A 58 -7.74 -5.02 28.53
N LEU A 59 -8.61 -4.31 29.26
CA LEU A 59 -8.37 -3.95 30.65
C LEU A 59 -9.37 -4.67 31.54
N VAL A 60 -8.87 -5.12 32.68
CA VAL A 60 -9.70 -5.63 33.77
C VAL A 60 -9.71 -4.59 34.86
N ALA A 61 -10.90 -4.09 35.19
CA ALA A 61 -11.14 -3.24 36.33
C ALA A 61 -11.74 -4.09 37.48
N THR A 62 -11.41 -3.74 38.72
CA THR A 62 -11.94 -4.40 39.93
C THR A 62 -12.62 -3.34 40.81
N PRO A 63 -13.89 -3.51 41.26
CA PRO A 63 -14.79 -4.67 41.11
C PRO A 63 -15.01 -5.10 39.64
N PRO A 64 -15.25 -6.40 39.38
CA PRO A 64 -14.96 -7.01 38.09
C PRO A 64 -15.74 -6.35 36.96
N SER A 65 -15.00 -5.71 36.07
CA SER A 65 -15.50 -5.15 34.82
C SER A 65 -14.41 -5.30 33.75
N ILE A 66 -14.84 -5.59 32.52
CA ILE A 66 -13.94 -5.73 31.38
C ILE A 66 -14.15 -4.51 30.49
N ILE A 67 -13.06 -3.83 30.17
CA ILE A 67 -13.04 -2.70 29.25
C ILE A 67 -12.26 -3.13 28.02
N HIS A 68 -12.95 -3.19 26.88
CA HIS A 68 -12.34 -3.50 25.59
C HIS A 68 -12.09 -2.19 24.84
N VAL A 69 -10.82 -1.92 24.56
CA VAL A 69 -10.38 -0.74 23.81
C VAL A 69 -9.87 -1.20 22.46
N VAL A 70 -10.46 -0.69 21.39
CA VAL A 70 -9.97 -0.91 20.02
C VAL A 70 -9.19 0.33 19.61
N VAL A 71 -7.88 0.17 19.42
CA VAL A 71 -7.03 1.24 18.89
C VAL A 71 -7.00 1.13 17.38
N ILE A 72 -7.58 2.11 16.69
CA ILE A 72 -7.50 2.23 15.23
C ILE A 72 -6.16 2.86 14.86
N VAL A 73 -5.43 2.21 13.96
CA VAL A 73 -4.13 2.66 13.44
C VAL A 73 -4.34 3.22 12.03
N LEU A 74 -4.06 4.52 11.89
CA LEU A 74 -4.13 5.24 10.63
C LEU A 74 -2.81 5.06 9.90
N ASP A 75 -2.93 4.77 8.61
CA ASP A 75 -1.82 4.48 7.72
C ASP A 75 -0.92 5.67 7.42
N VAL A 76 0.34 5.39 7.11
CA VAL A 76 1.33 6.34 6.60
C VAL A 76 1.81 5.77 5.26
N ASN A 77 2.08 6.63 4.26
CA ASN A 77 2.63 6.17 2.99
C ASN A 77 4.12 5.82 3.16
N ASP A 78 4.38 4.64 3.70
CA ASP A 78 5.71 4.17 4.09
C ASP A 78 6.26 3.04 3.19
N HIS A 79 5.41 2.45 2.34
CA HIS A 79 5.79 1.55 1.25
C HIS A 79 5.64 2.24 -0.11
N SER A 80 6.32 1.73 -1.13
CA SER A 80 6.16 2.19 -2.50
C SER A 80 5.47 1.09 -3.31
N PRO A 81 4.80 1.40 -4.42
CA PRO A 81 4.25 0.35 -5.27
C PRO A 81 5.36 -0.59 -5.76
N GLU A 82 5.02 -1.85 -5.96
CA GLU A 82 5.97 -2.86 -6.45
C GLU A 82 5.35 -3.67 -7.59
N PHE A 83 6.13 -3.86 -8.65
CA PHE A 83 5.77 -4.81 -9.71
C PHE A 83 6.11 -6.24 -9.26
N PRO A 84 5.27 -7.24 -9.57
CA PRO A 84 5.47 -8.62 -9.11
C PRO A 84 6.67 -9.32 -9.77
N VAL A 85 7.23 -8.74 -10.84
CA VAL A 85 8.40 -9.24 -11.56
C VAL A 85 9.35 -8.08 -11.90
N PRO A 86 10.68 -8.34 -11.92
CA PRO A 86 11.66 -7.30 -12.22
C PRO A 86 11.66 -6.85 -13.69
N PHE A 87 11.09 -7.67 -14.59
CA PHE A 87 10.97 -7.41 -16.02
C PHE A 87 9.69 -8.05 -16.55
N GLN A 88 8.96 -7.36 -17.42
CA GLN A 88 7.77 -7.90 -18.10
C GLN A 88 8.07 -8.15 -19.57
N ASN A 89 7.65 -9.30 -20.11
CA ASN A 89 7.79 -9.62 -21.53
C ASN A 89 6.42 -9.80 -22.15
N VAL A 90 6.18 -9.12 -23.28
CA VAL A 90 4.96 -9.25 -24.08
C VAL A 90 5.32 -9.63 -25.50
N SER A 91 4.47 -10.45 -26.12
CA SER A 91 4.61 -10.85 -27.52
C SER A 91 3.43 -10.30 -28.30
N LEU A 92 3.72 -9.64 -29.41
CA LEU A 92 2.75 -9.08 -30.34
C LEU A 92 2.99 -9.62 -31.73
N VAL A 93 1.91 -9.81 -32.48
CA VAL A 93 2.02 -10.04 -33.91
C VAL A 93 2.09 -8.67 -34.58
N GLU A 94 2.96 -8.49 -35.57
CA GLU A 94 3.08 -7.19 -36.27
C GLU A 94 1.75 -6.72 -36.89
N SER A 95 0.91 -7.68 -37.28
CA SER A 95 -0.43 -7.43 -37.84
C SER A 95 -1.49 -7.09 -36.78
N SER A 96 -1.10 -6.93 -35.50
CA SER A 96 -2.00 -6.45 -34.45
C SER A 96 -2.57 -5.08 -34.81
N ALA A 97 -3.90 -4.99 -34.80
CA ALA A 97 -4.60 -3.75 -35.10
C ALA A 97 -4.34 -2.69 -34.03
N ILE A 98 -4.42 -1.41 -34.44
CA ILE A 98 -4.46 -0.29 -33.50
C ILE A 98 -5.64 -0.49 -32.54
N GLY A 99 -5.41 -0.28 -31.24
CA GLY A 99 -6.35 -0.58 -30.16
C GLY A 99 -6.25 -2.01 -29.62
N THR A 100 -5.36 -2.86 -30.15
CA THR A 100 -5.07 -4.17 -29.53
C THR A 100 -4.50 -3.94 -28.14
N ARG A 101 -5.07 -4.61 -27.13
CA ARG A 101 -4.65 -4.54 -25.73
C ARG A 101 -4.04 -5.84 -25.26
N ILE A 102 -2.90 -5.74 -24.57
CA ILE A 102 -2.27 -6.87 -23.91
C ILE A 102 -2.25 -6.61 -22.41
N PRO A 103 -2.70 -7.55 -21.57
CA PRO A 103 -2.59 -7.40 -20.13
C PRO A 103 -1.12 -7.36 -19.71
N LEU A 104 -0.80 -6.40 -18.85
CA LEU A 104 0.44 -6.32 -18.09
C LEU A 104 0.17 -6.72 -16.64
N LEU A 105 1.24 -7.06 -15.92
CA LEU A 105 1.17 -7.25 -14.48
C LEU A 105 1.19 -5.87 -13.82
N PRO A 106 0.11 -5.43 -13.15
CA PRO A 106 0.07 -4.15 -12.45
C PRO A 106 1.00 -4.15 -11.23
N ALA A 107 1.39 -2.97 -10.78
CA ALA A 107 2.06 -2.81 -9.49
C ALA A 107 1.04 -2.89 -8.33
N THR A 108 1.51 -3.31 -7.16
CA THR A 108 0.73 -3.39 -5.92
C THR A 108 1.48 -2.74 -4.78
N ASP A 109 0.76 -2.12 -3.86
CA ASP A 109 1.32 -1.45 -2.69
C ASP A 109 0.60 -1.97 -1.43
N PRO A 110 1.33 -2.39 -0.37
CA PRO A 110 0.74 -2.96 0.84
C PRO A 110 0.06 -1.93 1.76
N ASP A 111 0.27 -0.64 1.54
CA ASP A 111 -0.31 0.43 2.34
C ASP A 111 -1.85 0.47 2.18
N ALA A 112 -2.55 1.25 3.02
CA ALA A 112 -4.00 1.34 2.97
C ALA A 112 -4.53 2.55 2.20
N GLY A 113 -5.70 2.36 1.58
CA GLY A 113 -6.42 3.45 0.92
C GLY A 113 -5.59 4.05 -0.20
N LEU A 114 -5.48 5.38 -0.27
CA LEU A 114 -4.76 6.06 -1.33
C LEU A 114 -3.24 5.82 -1.29
N ASN A 115 -2.67 5.54 -0.12
CA ASN A 115 -1.26 5.18 0.03
C ASN A 115 -0.97 3.87 -0.71
N GLY A 116 -1.84 2.86 -0.55
CA GLY A 116 -1.72 1.58 -1.26
C GLY A 116 -2.32 1.54 -2.68
N THR A 117 -2.89 2.65 -3.17
CA THR A 117 -3.59 2.66 -4.46
C THR A 117 -2.72 3.31 -5.52
N VAL A 118 -2.36 2.54 -6.54
CA VAL A 118 -1.73 3.09 -7.75
C VAL A 118 -2.76 3.93 -8.50
N VAL A 119 -2.45 5.23 -8.66
CA VAL A 119 -3.33 6.20 -9.32
C VAL A 119 -2.84 6.60 -10.71
N GLU A 120 -1.57 6.36 -11.02
CA GLU A 120 -0.94 6.81 -12.26
C GLU A 120 0.08 5.76 -12.75
N TYR A 121 0.02 5.47 -14.05
CA TYR A 121 1.01 4.67 -14.78
C TYR A 121 1.56 5.49 -15.95
N GLY A 122 2.84 5.34 -16.26
CA GLY A 122 3.48 6.08 -17.36
C GLY A 122 4.52 5.25 -18.10
N ILE A 123 4.81 5.63 -19.35
CA ILE A 123 5.99 5.15 -20.09
C ILE A 123 7.02 6.29 -20.08
N GLU A 124 8.13 6.09 -19.37
CA GLU A 124 9.12 7.16 -19.10
C GLU A 124 10.08 7.41 -20.26
N ASN A 125 10.17 6.49 -21.21
CA ASN A 125 10.96 6.64 -22.41
C ASN A 125 10.07 6.86 -23.63
N SER A 126 10.55 7.62 -24.61
CA SER A 126 9.78 7.93 -25.82
C SER A 126 9.54 6.68 -26.67
N VAL A 127 8.30 6.20 -26.64
CA VAL A 127 7.79 5.07 -27.44
C VAL A 127 6.40 5.46 -27.95
N ASP A 128 6.28 5.67 -29.25
CA ASP A 128 5.05 6.21 -29.85
C ASP A 128 4.07 5.10 -30.28
N GLU A 129 4.55 3.87 -30.38
CA GLU A 129 3.77 2.71 -30.82
C GLU A 129 2.80 2.19 -29.76
N PHE A 130 3.02 2.56 -28.49
CA PHE A 130 2.31 2.00 -27.35
C PHE A 130 1.83 3.08 -26.39
N ASP A 131 0.73 2.77 -25.70
CA ASP A 131 0.20 3.55 -24.59
C ASP A 131 -0.20 2.59 -23.45
N LEU A 132 -0.39 3.14 -22.25
CA LEU A 132 -0.86 2.39 -21.10
C LEU A 132 -2.31 2.73 -20.80
N ILE A 133 -3.16 1.70 -20.76
CA ILE A 133 -4.54 1.83 -20.33
C ILE A 133 -4.67 1.20 -18.95
N TYR A 134 -4.90 2.04 -17.95
CA TYR A 134 -5.19 1.60 -16.59
C TYR A 134 -6.70 1.65 -16.32
N GLU A 135 -7.28 0.47 -16.10
CA GLU A 135 -8.66 0.32 -15.67
C GLU A 135 -8.66 0.07 -14.16
N ASN A 136 -8.95 1.14 -13.41
CA ASN A 136 -8.95 1.12 -11.96
C ASN A 136 -10.20 0.37 -11.42
N PRO A 137 -10.06 -0.60 -10.50
CA PRO A 137 -8.81 -1.10 -9.92
C PRO A 137 -8.22 -2.30 -10.67
N GLY A 138 -6.89 -2.27 -10.82
CA GLY A 138 -6.09 -3.50 -10.93
C GLY A 138 -5.90 -4.11 -12.32
N LEU A 139 -6.38 -3.49 -13.41
CA LEU A 139 -6.07 -3.96 -14.76
C LEU A 139 -5.21 -2.94 -15.50
N LEU A 140 -4.03 -3.36 -15.91
CA LEU A 140 -3.11 -2.58 -16.72
C LEU A 140 -2.98 -3.23 -18.09
N TYR A 141 -3.15 -2.45 -19.15
CA TYR A 141 -2.95 -2.92 -20.52
C TYR A 141 -1.90 -2.09 -21.24
N LEU A 142 -1.11 -2.76 -22.07
CA LEU A 142 -0.36 -2.14 -23.14
C LEU A 142 -1.25 -2.09 -24.38
N GLU A 143 -1.55 -0.89 -24.88
CA GLU A 143 -2.39 -0.68 -26.07
C GLU A 143 -1.54 -0.25 -27.27
N VAL A 144 -1.76 -0.89 -28.42
CA VAL A 144 -1.11 -0.53 -29.69
C VAL A 144 -1.72 0.77 -30.22
N ARG A 145 -0.91 1.81 -30.42
CA ARG A 145 -1.33 3.13 -30.96
C ARG A 145 -0.93 3.36 -32.40
N GLN A 146 0.13 2.71 -32.87
CA GLN A 146 0.60 2.81 -34.25
C GLN A 146 0.80 1.42 -34.86
N PRO A 147 0.76 1.30 -36.21
CA PRO A 147 1.10 0.04 -36.87
C PRO A 147 2.47 -0.44 -36.44
N LEU A 148 2.56 -1.74 -36.13
CA LEU A 148 3.82 -2.37 -35.79
C LEU A 148 4.51 -2.80 -37.08
N ASP A 149 5.81 -2.61 -37.12
CA ASP A 149 6.66 -2.98 -38.26
C ASP A 149 7.88 -3.70 -37.70
N ARG A 150 7.86 -5.03 -37.82
CA ARG A 150 8.87 -5.90 -37.24
C ARG A 150 10.22 -5.69 -37.92
N GLU A 151 10.24 -5.44 -39.23
CA GLU A 151 11.45 -5.15 -40.00
C GLU A 151 12.13 -3.87 -39.50
N SER A 152 11.35 -2.87 -39.12
CA SER A 152 11.85 -1.63 -38.52
C SER A 152 12.27 -1.82 -37.05
N LYS A 153 11.43 -2.45 -36.22
CA LYS A 153 11.62 -2.57 -34.78
C LYS A 153 11.11 -3.92 -34.24
N GLN A 154 11.96 -4.95 -34.30
CA GLN A 154 11.62 -6.26 -33.74
C GLN A 154 11.42 -6.25 -32.20
N LEU A 155 12.14 -5.39 -31.49
CA LEU A 155 12.17 -5.31 -30.03
C LEU A 155 11.94 -3.88 -29.57
N VAL A 156 10.94 -3.67 -28.71
CA VAL A 156 10.68 -2.37 -28.09
C VAL A 156 10.79 -2.52 -26.57
N VAL A 157 11.69 -1.74 -25.97
CA VAL A 157 11.89 -1.71 -24.52
C VAL A 157 11.24 -0.45 -23.98
N MET A 158 10.38 -0.61 -22.99
CA MET A 158 9.66 0.45 -22.28
C MET A 158 10.07 0.46 -20.81
N ASN A 159 10.22 1.65 -20.25
CA ASN A 159 10.39 1.86 -18.82
C ASN A 159 9.05 2.33 -18.25
N ILE A 160 8.28 1.39 -17.73
CA ILE A 160 6.95 1.67 -17.18
C ILE A 160 7.11 2.13 -15.73
N SER A 161 6.43 3.21 -15.37
CA SER A 161 6.31 3.69 -13.99
C SER A 161 4.94 3.43 -13.40
N ALA A 162 4.87 3.30 -12.07
CA ALA A 162 3.64 3.22 -11.30
C ALA A 162 3.76 4.10 -10.05
N LYS A 163 2.75 4.92 -9.79
CA LYS A 163 2.74 5.91 -8.72
C LYS A 163 1.49 5.79 -7.85
N ASP A 164 1.69 5.81 -6.54
CA ASP A 164 0.58 5.80 -5.58
C ASP A 164 -0.11 7.17 -5.44
N GLY A 165 -1.24 7.17 -4.74
CA GLY A 165 -1.99 8.37 -4.38
C GLY A 165 -1.63 8.95 -3.00
N GLY A 166 -0.57 8.45 -2.37
CA GLY A 166 -0.15 8.87 -1.03
C GLY A 166 0.46 10.26 -1.00
N ILE A 167 0.72 10.77 0.21
CA ILE A 167 1.38 12.07 0.44
C ILE A 167 2.53 11.89 1.43
N PRO A 168 3.80 12.02 1.00
CA PRO A 168 4.24 12.22 -0.38
C PRO A 168 3.95 11.00 -1.24
N ALA A 169 3.69 11.21 -2.53
CA ALA A 169 3.48 10.12 -3.46
C ALA A 169 4.78 9.36 -3.73
N ARG A 170 4.72 8.04 -3.84
CA ARG A 170 5.89 7.20 -4.17
C ARG A 170 5.72 6.52 -5.52
N LEU A 171 6.86 6.14 -6.11
CA LEU A 171 6.99 5.75 -7.50
C LEU A 171 7.91 4.51 -7.61
N VAL A 172 7.58 3.61 -8.54
CA VAL A 172 8.43 2.49 -8.94
C VAL A 172 8.52 2.40 -10.46
N HIS A 173 9.54 1.71 -10.96
CA HIS A 173 9.72 1.43 -12.37
C HIS A 173 9.90 -0.06 -12.65
N VAL A 174 9.46 -0.51 -13.82
CA VAL A 174 9.74 -1.83 -14.38
C VAL A 174 10.11 -1.72 -15.84
N ARG A 175 11.09 -2.52 -16.26
CA ARG A 175 11.41 -2.66 -17.68
C ARG A 175 10.48 -3.68 -18.33
N THR A 176 9.79 -3.24 -19.38
CA THR A 176 8.88 -4.07 -20.17
C THR A 176 9.41 -4.19 -21.58
N CYS A 177 9.48 -5.42 -22.09
CA CYS A 177 9.98 -5.71 -23.42
C CYS A 177 8.86 -6.28 -24.28
N SER A 178 8.60 -5.62 -25.41
CA SER A 178 7.70 -6.10 -26.44
C SER A 178 8.51 -6.73 -27.57
N LYS A 179 8.18 -7.97 -27.93
CA LYS A 179 8.76 -8.69 -29.07
C LYS A 179 7.70 -8.84 -30.15
N GLN A 180 8.00 -8.35 -31.34
CA GLN A 180 7.15 -8.49 -32.52
C GLN A 180 7.49 -9.80 -33.24
N SER A 181 6.47 -10.63 -33.49
CA SER A 181 6.57 -11.94 -34.15
C SER A 181 5.98 -11.91 -35.54
#